data_AF-A0A7C4I570-F1
#
_entry.id   AF-A0A7C4I570-F1
#
_cell.length_a   1.000
_cell.length_b   1.000
_cell.length_c   1.000
_cell.angle_alpha   90.00
_cell.angle_beta   90.00
_cell.angle_gamma   90.00
#
_symmetry.space_group_name_H-M   'P 1'
#
loop_
_entity.id
_entity.type
_entity.pdbx_description
1 polymer ?
#
loop_
_entity_poly.entity_id
_entity_poly.type
_entity_poly.pdbx_seq_one_letter_code
_entity_poly.pdbx_strand_id
1 'polypeptide(L)'
;MYLYERISQVVSLTLLGLVAYFLIELPNRALELTFIGTPLTLIISQRWLMALLLGGLAATGASAIVRAHPTTRRWLSGYLLTFMLLPGLLVILVTLILPLLTPTITWWLVGIGVSGLLLWFTLLAEFHTVDPRDPWYEWAHFWLNLVGFAVAFGFFLIIYQTRARSIASGTAMALTAGLMAASLLRAGPTQVGRTWLFAGIVAVVMAQSTWALNYWRLAPLTAGFCLILIFYLLVGLAQQQQLGRLTRRALLEFAGVAVVGLVAIVQFAP
;
A
#
# COMPACT_ATOMS: atom_id res chain seq x y z
N MET A 1 -3.29 -20.08 21.04
CA MET A 1 -4.17 -19.12 21.74
C MET A 1 -3.64 -17.69 21.68
N TYR A 2 -2.36 -17.44 21.99
CA TYR A 2 -1.77 -16.09 22.01
C TYR A 2 -1.76 -15.29 20.69
N LEU A 3 -1.86 -15.93 19.51
CA LEU A 3 -1.82 -15.21 18.23
C LEU A 3 -3.08 -14.36 18.00
N TYR A 4 -4.25 -15.00 18.06
CA TYR A 4 -5.54 -14.33 17.84
C TYR A 4 -5.78 -13.20 18.85
N GLU A 5 -5.31 -13.38 20.08
CA GLU A 5 -5.37 -12.35 21.10
C GLU A 5 -4.50 -11.13 20.74
N ARG A 6 -3.27 -11.34 20.26
CA ARG A 6 -2.39 -10.24 19.80
C ARG A 6 -2.97 -9.52 18.57
N ILE A 7 -3.51 -10.27 17.61
CA ILE A 7 -4.18 -9.67 16.43
C ILE A 7 -5.37 -8.83 16.90
N SER A 8 -6.20 -9.37 17.80
CA SER A 8 -7.36 -8.67 18.36
C SER A 8 -6.98 -7.39 19.09
N GLN A 9 -5.91 -7.42 19.89
CA GLN A 9 -5.40 -6.23 20.57
C GLN A 9 -4.99 -5.15 19.56
N VAL A 10 -4.20 -5.48 18.54
CA VAL A 10 -3.75 -4.52 17.51
C VAL A 10 -4.94 -3.96 16.72
N VAL A 11 -5.87 -4.82 16.31
CA VAL A 11 -7.07 -4.40 15.56
C VAL A 11 -7.93 -3.48 16.43
N SER A 12 -8.21 -3.87 17.68
CA SER A 12 -9.03 -3.07 18.61
C SER A 12 -8.41 -1.70 18.89
N LEU A 13 -7.10 -1.64 19.13
CA LEU A 13 -6.36 -0.38 19.33
C LEU A 13 -6.43 0.51 18.08
N THR A 14 -6.25 -0.07 16.89
CA THR A 14 -6.34 0.67 15.63
C THR A 14 -7.75 1.21 15.41
N LEU A 15 -8.79 0.39 15.63
CA LEU A 15 -10.18 0.80 15.47
C LEU A 15 -10.59 1.87 16.48
N LEU A 16 -10.14 1.76 17.73
CA LEU A 16 -10.39 2.79 18.75
C LEU A 16 -9.73 4.11 18.33
N GLY A 17 -8.49 4.06 17.85
CA GLY A 17 -7.82 5.24 17.30
C GLY A 17 -8.54 5.84 16.08
N LEU A 18 -9.11 4.98 15.22
CA LEU A 18 -9.92 5.41 14.07
C LEU A 18 -11.22 6.08 14.52
N VAL A 19 -11.89 5.56 15.55
CA VAL A 19 -13.07 6.21 16.16
C VAL A 19 -12.68 7.56 16.77
N ALA A 20 -11.57 7.61 17.51
CA ALA A 20 -11.07 8.83 18.13
C ALA A 20 -10.74 9.92 17.09
N TYR A 21 -10.25 9.54 15.91
CA TYR A 21 -10.00 10.47 14.80
C TYR A 21 -11.23 11.28 14.40
N PHE A 22 -12.44 10.70 14.47
CA PHE A 22 -13.69 11.41 14.15
C PHE A 22 -14.25 12.24 15.31
N LEU A 23 -13.83 11.96 16.55
CA LEU A 23 -14.29 12.67 17.75
C LEU A 23 -13.40 13.85 18.11
N ILE A 24 -12.12 13.78 17.77
CA ILE A 24 -11.12 14.79 18.11
C ILE A 24 -10.95 15.72 16.91
N GLU A 25 -11.13 17.02 17.11
CA GLU A 25 -10.71 18.04 16.14
C GLU A 25 -9.35 18.60 16.59
N LEU A 26 -8.30 18.33 15.81
CA LEU A 26 -6.98 18.91 16.05
C LEU A 26 -6.80 20.15 15.17
N PRO A 27 -6.33 21.27 15.74
CA PRO A 27 -6.08 22.46 14.95
C PRO A 27 -4.98 22.19 13.91
N ASN A 28 -5.27 22.51 12.64
CA ASN A 28 -4.28 22.43 11.57
C ASN A 28 -3.13 23.40 11.86
N ARG A 29 -1.89 22.89 11.88
CA ARG A 29 -0.70 23.73 12.04
C ARG A 29 0.05 23.84 10.71
N ALA A 30 0.18 25.05 10.20
CA ALA A 30 1.05 25.35 9.08
C ALA A 30 2.48 25.55 9.60
N LEU A 31 3.41 24.71 9.16
CA LEU A 31 4.84 24.95 9.35
C LEU A 31 5.37 25.61 8.08
N GLU A 32 5.79 26.86 8.18
CA GLU A 32 6.48 27.55 7.10
C GLU A 32 7.94 27.08 7.08
N LEU A 33 8.28 26.20 6.14
CA LEU A 33 9.64 25.73 5.93
C LEU A 33 10.20 26.44 4.70
N THR A 34 11.29 27.19 4.86
CA THR A 34 11.98 27.80 3.72
C THR A 34 12.94 26.77 3.12
N PHE A 35 12.56 26.15 2.01
CA PHE A 35 13.42 25.22 1.28
C PHE A 35 13.98 25.93 0.04
N ILE A 36 15.30 26.12 -0.01
CA ILE A 36 16.05 26.74 -1.13
C ILE A 36 15.43 28.09 -1.56
N GLY A 37 15.21 28.99 -0.59
CA GLY A 37 14.70 30.35 -0.85
C GLY A 37 13.23 30.45 -1.29
N THR A 38 12.54 29.32 -1.51
CA THR A 38 11.09 29.29 -1.72
C THR A 38 10.35 28.99 -0.41
N PRO A 39 9.33 29.79 -0.03
CA PRO A 39 8.49 29.47 1.11
C PRO A 39 7.67 28.21 0.79
N LEU A 40 7.93 27.12 1.50
CA LEU A 40 7.15 25.90 1.45
C LEU A 40 6.29 25.83 2.72
N THR A 41 5.03 26.24 2.61
CA THR A 41 4.06 26.09 3.69
C THR A 41 3.65 24.62 3.77
N LEU A 42 4.25 23.87 4.71
CA LEU A 42 3.91 22.47 4.96
C LEU A 42 2.79 22.44 6.00
N ILE A 43 1.56 22.31 5.53
CA ILE A 43 0.39 22.20 6.40
C ILE A 43 0.37 20.79 6.98
N ILE A 44 0.75 20.65 8.26
CA ILE A 44 0.53 19.41 9.01
C ILE A 44 -0.96 19.35 9.30
N SER A 45 -1.69 18.72 8.38
CA SER A 45 -3.10 18.44 8.57
C SER A 45 -3.28 17.31 9.59
N GLN A 46 -4.27 17.47 10.47
CA GLN A 46 -4.72 16.42 11.37
C GLN A 46 -4.89 15.07 10.66
N ARG A 47 -5.41 15.09 9.42
CA ARG A 47 -5.66 13.89 8.61
C ARG A 47 -4.39 13.07 8.37
N TRP A 48 -3.30 13.73 7.97
CA TRP A 48 -2.02 13.05 7.71
C TRP A 48 -1.35 12.58 9.01
N LEU A 49 -1.45 13.38 10.07
CA LEU A 49 -0.91 13.02 11.38
C LEU A 49 -1.60 11.76 11.92
N MET A 50 -2.94 11.69 11.87
CA MET A 50 -3.68 10.52 12.33
C MET A 50 -3.47 9.31 11.44
N ALA A 51 -3.42 9.50 10.11
CA ALA A 51 -3.10 8.40 9.20
C ALA A 51 -1.73 7.80 9.50
N LEU A 52 -0.70 8.62 9.74
CA LEU A 52 0.64 8.14 10.09
C LEU A 52 0.70 7.49 11.48
N LEU A 53 -0.01 8.02 12.48
CA LEU A 53 -0.05 7.42 13.82
C LEU A 53 -0.74 6.06 13.81
N LEU A 54 -1.92 5.95 13.22
CA LEU A 54 -2.67 4.69 13.13
C LEU A 54 -1.96 3.69 12.21
N GLY A 55 -1.42 4.16 11.10
CA GLY A 55 -0.57 3.37 10.21
C GLY A 55 0.67 2.83 10.92
N GLY A 56 1.33 3.67 11.71
CA GLY A 56 2.48 3.29 12.54
C GLY A 56 2.11 2.25 13.59
N LEU A 57 0.95 2.38 14.24
CA LEU A 57 0.43 1.40 15.19
C LEU A 57 0.17 0.05 14.53
N ALA A 58 -0.47 0.03 13.36
CA ALA A 58 -0.73 -1.20 12.61
C ALA A 58 0.57 -1.85 12.10
N ALA A 59 1.49 -1.04 11.56
CA ALA A 59 2.80 -1.48 11.08
C ALA A 59 3.64 -2.10 12.21
N THR A 60 3.71 -1.41 13.36
CA THR A 60 4.44 -1.89 14.54
C THR A 60 3.76 -3.10 15.17
N GLY A 61 2.43 -3.15 15.21
CA GLY A 61 1.66 -4.31 15.63
C GLY A 61 1.95 -5.56 14.78
N ALA A 62 1.94 -5.41 13.46
CA ALA A 62 2.33 -6.47 12.53
C ALA A 62 3.76 -6.94 12.78
N SER A 63 4.69 -6.01 12.96
CA SER A 63 6.09 -6.34 13.26
C SER A 63 6.26 -7.10 14.57
N ALA A 64 5.46 -6.78 15.60
CA ALA A 64 5.48 -7.45 16.89
C ALA A 64 4.93 -8.88 16.77
N ILE A 65 3.87 -9.08 15.98
CA ILE A 65 3.30 -10.41 15.70
C ILE A 65 4.30 -11.28 14.95
N VAL A 66 4.92 -10.76 13.88
CA VAL A 66 5.91 -11.51 13.09
C VAL A 66 7.14 -11.86 13.93
N ARG A 67 7.66 -10.91 14.73
CA ARG A 67 8.82 -11.18 15.61
C ARG A 67 8.54 -12.22 16.69
N ALA A 68 7.28 -12.45 17.05
CA ALA A 68 6.91 -13.50 18.01
C ALA A 68 7.01 -14.91 17.40
N HIS A 69 7.18 -15.04 16.08
CA HIS A 69 7.33 -16.35 15.43
C HIS A 69 8.69 -16.99 15.80
N PRO A 70 8.75 -18.29 16.14
CA PRO A 70 9.99 -18.95 16.54
C PRO A 70 11.09 -18.98 15.45
N THR A 71 10.69 -18.90 14.18
CA THR A 71 11.59 -18.95 13.00
C THR A 71 12.26 -17.61 12.68
N THR A 72 11.78 -16.51 13.26
CA THR A 72 12.20 -15.13 12.91
C THR A 72 13.59 -14.75 13.38
N ARG A 73 14.19 -15.53 14.30
CA ARG A 73 15.42 -15.20 15.04
C ARG A 73 16.67 -15.03 14.16
N ARG A 74 16.59 -15.33 12.86
CA ARG A 74 17.72 -15.32 11.90
C ARG A 74 17.52 -14.38 10.70
N TRP A 75 16.44 -13.61 10.64
CA TRP A 75 16.12 -12.81 9.44
C TRP A 75 16.76 -11.43 9.47
N LEU A 76 17.20 -10.95 8.31
CA LEU A 76 17.71 -9.59 8.15
C LEU A 76 16.61 -8.56 8.46
N SER A 77 16.96 -7.44 9.11
CA SER A 77 16.01 -6.35 9.43
C SER A 77 15.24 -5.85 8.21
N GLY A 78 15.87 -5.84 7.03
CA GLY A 78 15.24 -5.43 5.77
C GLY A 78 14.14 -6.35 5.26
N TYR A 79 14.13 -7.63 5.67
CA TYR A 79 13.05 -8.58 5.37
C TYR A 79 11.85 -8.36 6.30
N LEU A 80 12.11 -8.06 7.57
CA LEU A 80 11.08 -7.79 8.57
C LEU A 80 10.30 -6.52 8.27
N LEU A 81 10.98 -5.48 7.77
CA LEU A 81 10.34 -4.22 7.37
C LEU A 81 9.24 -4.46 6.33
N THR A 82 9.43 -5.40 5.41
CA THR A 82 8.46 -5.72 4.36
C THR A 82 7.09 -6.14 4.91
N PHE A 83 7.05 -6.84 6.06
CA PHE A 83 5.81 -7.25 6.74
C PHE A 83 5.07 -6.09 7.42
N MET A 84 5.75 -4.96 7.64
CA MET A 84 5.15 -3.78 8.28
C MET A 84 4.42 -2.90 7.28
N LEU A 85 4.84 -2.95 6.01
CA LEU A 85 4.42 -2.01 4.98
C LEU A 85 2.94 -2.18 4.64
N LEU A 86 2.48 -3.40 4.36
CA LEU A 86 1.11 -3.63 3.92
C LEU A 86 0.06 -3.24 4.97
N PRO A 87 0.08 -3.76 6.22
CA PRO A 87 -0.92 -3.39 7.22
C PRO A 87 -0.84 -1.90 7.60
N GLY A 88 0.36 -1.31 7.63
CA GLY A 88 0.52 0.12 7.87
C GLY A 88 -0.09 0.98 6.77
N LEU A 89 0.23 0.69 5.50
CA LEU A 89 -0.29 1.41 4.34
C LEU A 89 -1.79 1.23 4.17
N LEU A 90 -2.33 0.06 4.48
CA LEU A 90 -3.76 -0.22 4.51
C LEU A 90 -4.47 0.71 5.49
N VAL A 91 -3.98 0.81 6.73
CA VAL A 91 -4.58 1.67 7.74
C VAL A 91 -4.42 3.15 7.42
N ILE A 92 -3.27 3.57 6.87
CA ILE A 92 -3.11 4.92 6.32
C ILE A 92 -4.19 5.18 5.27
N LEU A 93 -4.35 4.29 4.30
CA LEU A 93 -5.31 4.46 3.22
C LEU A 93 -6.75 4.53 3.75
N VAL A 94 -7.15 3.62 4.63
CA VAL A 94 -8.47 3.62 5.28
C VAL A 94 -8.71 4.94 6.00
N THR A 95 -7.73 5.40 6.78
CA THR A 95 -7.86 6.66 7.54
C THR A 95 -8.03 7.86 6.59
N LEU A 96 -7.37 7.84 5.44
CA LEU A 96 -7.49 8.90 4.43
C LEU A 96 -8.83 8.84 3.67
N ILE A 97 -9.32 7.65 3.33
CA ILE A 97 -10.52 7.42 2.51
C ILE A 97 -11.81 7.54 3.32
N LEU A 98 -11.84 6.97 4.53
CA LEU A 98 -13.07 6.79 5.29
C LEU A 98 -13.89 8.09 5.46
N PRO A 99 -13.30 9.27 5.78
CA PRO A 99 -14.06 10.52 5.87
C PRO A 99 -14.69 11.00 4.55
N LEU A 100 -14.18 10.55 3.40
CA LEU A 100 -14.73 10.91 2.09
C LEU A 100 -15.96 10.07 1.73
N LEU A 101 -16.09 8.88 2.31
CA LEU A 101 -17.12 7.90 1.94
C LEU A 101 -18.30 7.87 2.91
N THR A 102 -18.23 8.56 4.05
CA THR A 102 -19.20 8.40 5.15
C THR A 102 -20.02 9.67 5.38
N PRO A 103 -21.03 9.96 4.53
CA PRO A 103 -21.96 11.07 4.77
C PRO A 103 -22.97 10.79 5.89
N THR A 104 -23.11 9.53 6.32
CA THR A 104 -24.09 9.10 7.34
C THR A 104 -23.43 8.22 8.39
N ILE A 105 -23.95 8.27 9.63
CA ILE A 105 -23.45 7.48 10.77
C ILE A 105 -23.47 5.96 10.50
N THR A 106 -24.44 5.46 9.74
CA THR A 106 -24.52 4.04 9.38
C THR A 106 -23.35 3.61 8.49
N TRP A 107 -23.06 4.40 7.46
CA TRP A 107 -21.90 4.17 6.58
C TRP A 107 -20.58 4.28 7.33
N TRP A 108 -20.52 5.15 8.33
CA TRP A 108 -19.37 5.27 9.22
C TRP A 108 -19.13 4.01 10.05
N LEU A 109 -20.17 3.47 10.71
CA LEU A 109 -20.06 2.20 11.47
C LEU A 109 -19.67 1.03 10.57
N VAL A 110 -20.27 0.94 9.38
CA VAL A 110 -19.93 -0.09 8.39
C VAL A 110 -18.48 0.03 7.95
N GLY A 111 -18.00 1.24 7.63
CA GLY A 111 -16.63 1.47 7.20
C GLY A 111 -15.60 1.11 8.28
N ILE A 112 -15.89 1.40 9.55
CA ILE A 112 -15.06 0.98 10.69
C ILE A 112 -15.05 -0.55 10.80
N GLY A 113 -16.22 -1.20 10.79
CA GLY A 113 -16.30 -2.67 10.88
C GLY A 113 -15.56 -3.36 9.74
N VAL A 114 -15.74 -2.89 8.50
CA VAL A 114 -15.04 -3.40 7.31
C VAL A 114 -13.54 -3.20 7.45
N SER A 115 -13.07 -2.03 7.89
CA SER A 115 -11.64 -1.79 8.08
C SER A 115 -11.01 -2.71 9.13
N GLY A 116 -11.75 -3.01 10.20
CA GLY A 116 -11.31 -3.92 11.26
C GLY A 116 -11.15 -5.34 10.77
N LEU A 117 -12.17 -5.85 10.04
CA LEU A 117 -12.11 -7.17 9.41
C LEU A 117 -10.97 -7.25 8.42
N LEU A 118 -10.83 -6.23 7.56
CA LEU A 118 -9.80 -6.21 6.52
C LEU A 118 -8.40 -6.17 7.13
N LEU A 119 -8.18 -5.39 8.20
CA LEU A 119 -6.92 -5.41 8.95
C LEU A 119 -6.68 -6.75 9.65
N TRP A 120 -7.71 -7.34 10.29
CA TRP A 120 -7.61 -8.65 10.93
C TRP A 120 -7.16 -9.74 9.95
N PHE A 121 -7.84 -9.86 8.81
CA PHE A 121 -7.49 -10.84 7.78
C PHE A 121 -6.11 -10.58 7.19
N THR A 122 -5.73 -9.30 7.01
CA THR A 122 -4.40 -8.95 6.55
C THR A 122 -3.32 -9.41 7.54
N LEU A 123 -3.47 -9.13 8.84
CA LEU A 123 -2.52 -9.58 9.85
C LEU A 123 -2.43 -11.10 9.97
N LEU A 124 -3.58 -11.79 9.85
CA LEU A 124 -3.64 -13.25 9.88
C LEU A 124 -2.94 -13.86 8.66
N ALA A 125 -3.23 -13.35 7.46
CA ALA A 125 -2.57 -13.78 6.23
C ALA A 125 -1.06 -13.49 6.28
N GLU A 126 -0.67 -12.32 6.80
CA GLU A 126 0.72 -11.95 6.99
C GLU A 126 1.46 -12.99 7.85
N PHE A 127 0.84 -13.44 8.95
CA PHE A 127 1.37 -14.49 9.81
C PHE A 127 1.51 -15.84 9.10
N HIS A 128 0.50 -16.29 8.37
CA HIS A 128 0.58 -17.57 7.64
C HIS A 128 1.60 -17.55 6.50
N THR A 129 1.90 -16.38 5.90
CA THR A 129 2.96 -16.29 4.89
C THR A 129 4.39 -16.36 5.45
N VAL A 130 4.56 -16.34 6.77
CA VAL A 130 5.87 -16.47 7.44
C VAL A 130 6.47 -17.86 7.22
N ASP A 131 5.65 -18.92 7.19
CA ASP A 131 6.07 -20.30 6.93
C ASP A 131 5.51 -20.80 5.59
N PRO A 132 6.34 -20.98 4.54
CA PRO A 132 5.91 -21.55 3.27
C PRO A 132 5.35 -22.97 3.33
N ARG A 133 5.53 -23.67 4.47
CA ARG A 133 5.02 -25.04 4.68
C ARG A 133 3.62 -25.06 5.29
N ASP A 134 3.06 -23.91 5.63
CA ASP A 134 1.71 -23.80 6.18
C ASP A 134 0.67 -24.16 5.10
N PRO A 135 -0.32 -25.04 5.39
CA PRO A 135 -1.43 -25.34 4.48
C PRO A 135 -2.19 -24.10 3.97
N TRP A 136 -2.21 -23.02 4.74
CA TRP A 136 -2.91 -21.79 4.41
C TRP A 136 -2.07 -20.77 3.63
N TYR A 137 -0.83 -21.13 3.26
CA TYR A 137 0.11 -20.22 2.60
C TYR A 137 -0.44 -19.65 1.28
N GLU A 138 -1.00 -20.49 0.41
CA GLU A 138 -1.49 -20.04 -0.91
C GLU A 138 -2.65 -19.06 -0.80
N TRP A 139 -3.63 -19.36 0.07
CA TRP A 139 -4.77 -18.50 0.33
C TRP A 139 -4.35 -17.18 0.97
N ALA A 140 -3.44 -17.23 1.94
CA ALA A 140 -2.88 -16.04 2.57
C ALA A 140 -2.13 -15.17 1.56
N HIS A 141 -1.27 -15.78 0.73
CA HIS A 141 -0.52 -15.07 -0.29
C HIS A 141 -1.43 -14.42 -1.35
N PHE A 142 -2.48 -15.12 -1.78
CA PHE A 142 -3.50 -14.56 -2.67
C PHE A 142 -4.20 -13.36 -2.03
N TRP A 143 -4.64 -13.47 -0.77
CA TRP A 143 -5.29 -12.39 -0.04
C TRP A 143 -4.39 -11.16 0.08
N LEU A 144 -3.12 -11.33 0.45
CA LEU A 144 -2.17 -10.21 0.57
C LEU A 144 -1.91 -9.53 -0.77
N ASN A 145 -1.84 -10.28 -1.88
CA ASN A 145 -1.72 -9.70 -3.21
C ASN A 145 -2.96 -8.89 -3.58
N LEU A 146 -4.17 -9.44 -3.36
CA LEU A 146 -5.43 -8.76 -3.63
C LEU A 146 -5.52 -7.44 -2.85
N VAL A 147 -5.27 -7.49 -1.54
CA VAL A 147 -5.27 -6.31 -0.66
C VAL A 147 -4.17 -5.33 -1.08
N GLY A 148 -2.96 -5.81 -1.39
CA GLY A 148 -1.85 -4.95 -1.81
C GLY A 148 -2.13 -4.17 -3.10
N PHE A 149 -2.68 -4.82 -4.13
CA PHE A 149 -3.09 -4.12 -5.34
C PHE A 149 -4.27 -3.16 -5.10
N ALA A 150 -5.25 -3.54 -4.26
CA ALA A 150 -6.36 -2.66 -3.91
C ALA A 150 -5.87 -1.40 -3.16
N VAL A 151 -4.97 -1.56 -2.20
CA VAL A 151 -4.41 -0.45 -1.44
C VAL A 151 -3.51 0.42 -2.33
N ALA A 152 -2.70 -0.17 -3.21
CA ALA A 152 -1.92 0.57 -4.20
C ALA A 152 -2.81 1.42 -5.11
N PHE A 153 -3.89 0.84 -5.65
CA PHE A 153 -4.86 1.56 -6.48
C PHE A 153 -5.51 2.73 -5.72
N GLY A 154 -5.91 2.53 -4.47
CA GLY A 154 -6.46 3.59 -3.63
C GLY A 154 -5.50 4.77 -3.46
N PHE A 155 -4.22 4.50 -3.18
CA PHE A 155 -3.20 5.55 -3.12
C PHE A 155 -3.01 6.25 -4.47
N PHE A 156 -2.95 5.50 -5.57
CA PHE A 156 -2.77 6.07 -6.90
C PHE A 156 -3.90 7.03 -7.27
N LEU A 157 -5.14 6.67 -6.94
CA LEU A 157 -6.30 7.55 -7.10
C LEU A 157 -6.18 8.83 -6.28
N ILE A 158 -5.90 8.73 -4.98
CA ILE A 158 -5.81 9.90 -4.09
C ILE A 158 -4.69 10.83 -4.56
N ILE A 159 -3.50 10.27 -4.82
CA ILE A 159 -2.32 11.06 -5.22
C ILE A 159 -2.61 11.76 -6.55
N TYR A 160 -3.19 11.07 -7.53
CA TYR A 160 -3.50 11.69 -8.82
C TYR A 160 -4.62 12.74 -8.71
N GLN A 161 -5.64 12.50 -7.89
CA GLN A 161 -6.73 13.46 -7.65
C GLN A 161 -6.25 14.77 -7.06
N THR A 162 -5.26 14.75 -6.16
CA THR A 162 -4.76 15.97 -5.52
C THR A 162 -4.19 17.00 -6.51
N ARG A 163 -3.80 16.57 -7.74
CA ARG A 163 -3.17 17.40 -8.78
C ARG A 163 -2.18 18.44 -8.22
N ALA A 164 -1.45 18.08 -7.17
CA ALA A 164 -0.44 18.95 -6.58
C ALA A 164 0.67 19.22 -7.62
N ARG A 165 1.56 20.19 -7.34
CA ARG A 165 2.74 20.44 -8.19
C ARG A 165 3.39 19.10 -8.56
N SER A 166 3.63 18.88 -9.86
CA SER A 166 3.98 17.56 -10.42
C SER A 166 5.11 16.84 -9.67
N ILE A 167 6.06 17.62 -9.12
CA ILE A 167 7.15 17.11 -8.28
C ILE A 167 6.64 16.40 -7.02
N ALA A 168 5.69 17.00 -6.29
CA ALA A 168 5.14 16.42 -5.06
C ALA A 168 4.29 15.17 -5.31
N SER A 169 3.49 15.14 -6.40
CA SER A 169 2.74 13.94 -6.77
C SER A 169 3.67 12.80 -7.22
N GLY A 170 4.75 13.14 -7.92
CA GLY A 170 5.76 12.16 -8.37
C GLY A 170 6.48 11.50 -7.20
N THR A 171 6.90 12.27 -6.20
CA THR A 171 7.57 11.73 -5.00
C THR A 171 6.63 10.90 -4.14
N ALA A 172 5.38 11.35 -3.95
CA ALA A 172 4.37 10.57 -3.24
C ALA A 172 4.05 9.25 -3.96
N MET A 173 3.97 9.27 -5.30
CA MET A 173 3.78 8.07 -6.10
C MET A 173 4.98 7.12 -5.98
N ALA A 174 6.21 7.65 -6.12
CA ALA A 174 7.43 6.86 -6.00
C ALA A 174 7.48 6.14 -4.65
N LEU A 175 7.20 6.87 -3.56
CA LEU A 175 7.25 6.34 -2.21
C LEU A 175 6.17 5.26 -2.00
N THR A 176 4.91 5.54 -2.35
CA THR A 176 3.81 4.57 -2.15
C THR A 176 3.97 3.33 -3.05
N ALA A 177 4.29 3.50 -4.33
CA ALA A 177 4.55 2.39 -5.24
C ALA A 177 5.78 1.58 -4.83
N GLY A 178 6.86 2.23 -4.39
CA GLY A 178 8.06 1.56 -3.91
C GLY A 178 7.80 0.71 -2.66
N LEU A 179 7.10 1.27 -1.68
CA LEU A 179 6.75 0.53 -0.46
C LEU A 179 5.81 -0.65 -0.75
N MET A 180 4.83 -0.46 -1.65
CA MET A 180 3.95 -1.56 -2.08
C MET A 180 4.67 -2.61 -2.92
N ALA A 181 5.58 -2.21 -3.81
CA ALA A 181 6.38 -3.16 -4.57
C ALA A 181 7.29 -3.96 -3.62
N ALA A 182 7.86 -3.32 -2.60
CA ALA A 182 8.66 -4.00 -1.59
C ALA A 182 7.84 -5.06 -0.84
N SER A 183 6.58 -4.75 -0.47
CA SER A 183 5.68 -5.71 0.19
C SER A 183 5.29 -6.89 -0.71
N LEU A 184 4.97 -6.63 -1.98
CA LEU A 184 4.51 -7.64 -2.94
C LEU A 184 5.64 -8.49 -3.55
N LEU A 185 6.87 -7.98 -3.63
CA LEU A 185 8.05 -8.69 -4.18
C LEU A 185 8.82 -9.48 -3.12
N ARG A 186 8.15 -9.83 -2.01
CA ARG A 186 8.73 -10.61 -0.92
C ARG A 186 8.90 -12.08 -1.35
N ALA A 187 10.12 -12.46 -1.75
CA ALA A 187 10.45 -13.83 -2.15
C ALA A 187 11.25 -14.63 -1.10
N GLY A 188 11.73 -13.99 -0.02
CA GLY A 188 12.42 -14.67 1.09
C GLY A 188 13.61 -13.88 1.67
N PRO A 189 14.16 -14.30 2.83
CA PRO A 189 15.16 -13.54 3.58
C PRO A 189 16.54 -13.44 2.90
N THR A 190 16.86 -14.31 1.93
CA THR A 190 18.13 -14.29 1.20
C THR A 190 18.13 -13.34 0.00
N GLN A 191 16.95 -12.87 -0.44
CA GLN A 191 16.80 -12.06 -1.66
C GLN A 191 16.43 -10.60 -1.38
N VAL A 192 16.59 -10.15 -0.13
CA VAL A 192 16.21 -8.80 0.33
C VAL A 192 16.77 -7.70 -0.57
N GLY A 193 18.07 -7.77 -0.92
CA GLY A 193 18.70 -6.78 -1.80
C GLY A 193 18.02 -6.69 -3.16
N ARG A 194 17.64 -7.83 -3.76
CA ARG A 194 16.98 -7.88 -5.06
C ARG A 194 15.52 -7.39 -4.97
N THR A 195 14.81 -7.70 -3.88
CA THR A 195 13.46 -7.17 -3.61
C THR A 195 13.46 -5.65 -3.53
N TRP A 196 14.36 -5.05 -2.73
CA TRP A 196 14.44 -3.59 -2.59
C TRP A 196 14.93 -2.90 -3.87
N LEU A 197 15.85 -3.52 -4.62
CA LEU A 197 16.28 -3.00 -5.92
C LEU A 197 15.09 -2.94 -6.89
N PHE A 198 14.35 -4.04 -7.07
CA PHE A 198 13.19 -4.03 -7.95
C PHE A 198 12.11 -3.05 -7.45
N ALA A 199 11.87 -2.97 -6.14
CA ALA A 199 10.96 -1.99 -5.57
C ALA A 199 11.37 -0.54 -5.90
N GLY A 200 12.67 -0.23 -5.86
CA GLY A 200 13.22 1.07 -6.27
C GLY A 200 13.02 1.34 -7.77
N ILE A 201 13.21 0.33 -8.64
CA ILE A 201 12.92 0.46 -10.07
C ILE A 201 11.43 0.75 -10.29
N VAL A 202 10.53 -0.01 -9.63
CA VAL A 202 9.08 0.22 -9.72
C VAL A 202 8.72 1.63 -9.26
N ALA A 203 9.30 2.10 -8.15
CA ALA A 203 9.09 3.46 -7.64
C ALA A 203 9.42 4.54 -8.68
N VAL A 204 10.60 4.44 -9.31
CA VAL A 204 11.04 5.41 -10.33
C VAL A 204 10.13 5.36 -11.55
N VAL A 205 9.82 4.17 -12.07
CA VAL A 205 8.96 4.03 -13.26
C VAL A 205 7.55 4.57 -12.98
N MET A 206 6.99 4.31 -11.80
CA MET A 206 5.69 4.83 -11.40
C MET A 206 5.67 6.35 -11.25
N ALA A 207 6.74 6.95 -10.72
CA ALA A 207 6.89 8.40 -10.64
C ALA A 207 6.91 9.05 -12.03
N GLN A 208 7.72 8.51 -12.95
CA GLN A 208 7.80 8.99 -14.34
C GLN A 208 6.47 8.84 -15.07
N SER A 209 5.80 7.69 -14.89
CA SER A 209 4.48 7.43 -15.47
C SER A 209 3.44 8.42 -14.98
N THR A 210 3.49 8.78 -13.69
CA THR A 210 2.59 9.79 -13.10
C THR A 210 2.81 11.16 -13.71
N TRP A 211 4.06 11.56 -13.96
CA TRP A 211 4.33 12.82 -14.66
C TRP A 211 3.75 12.81 -16.06
N ALA A 212 3.95 11.74 -16.84
CA ALA A 212 3.38 11.61 -18.17
C ALA A 212 1.84 11.74 -18.15
N LEU A 213 1.17 11.03 -17.23
CA LEU A 213 -0.30 11.08 -17.10
C LEU A 213 -0.81 12.43 -16.59
N ASN A 214 -0.04 13.14 -15.75
CA ASN A 214 -0.38 14.50 -15.31
C ASN A 214 -0.39 15.49 -16.48
N TYR A 215 0.54 15.36 -17.44
CA TYR A 215 0.54 16.18 -18.65
C TYR A 215 -0.66 15.89 -19.55
N TRP A 216 -1.09 14.62 -19.67
CA TRP A 216 -2.26 14.24 -20.45
C TRP A 216 -3.62 14.60 -19.82
N ARG A 217 -3.63 15.08 -18.57
CA ARG A 217 -4.83 15.57 -17.86
C ARG A 217 -6.03 14.61 -17.87
N LEU A 218 -5.79 13.31 -17.82
CA LEU A 218 -6.83 12.29 -17.80
C LEU A 218 -7.78 12.46 -16.58
N ALA A 219 -8.97 11.87 -16.70
CA ALA A 219 -9.86 11.70 -15.56
C ALA A 219 -9.15 10.89 -14.45
N PRO A 220 -9.33 11.22 -13.15
CA PRO A 220 -8.56 10.55 -12.10
C PRO A 220 -8.75 9.04 -12.03
N LEU A 221 -9.96 8.56 -12.34
CA LEU A 221 -10.25 7.12 -12.36
C LEU A 221 -9.50 6.42 -13.49
N THR A 222 -9.54 6.98 -14.71
CA THR A 222 -8.83 6.50 -15.89
C THR A 222 -7.32 6.48 -15.67
N ALA A 223 -6.76 7.55 -15.09
CA ALA A 223 -5.35 7.59 -14.71
C ALA A 223 -5.00 6.54 -13.65
N GLY A 224 -5.85 6.35 -12.64
CA GLY A 224 -5.69 5.31 -11.63
C GLY A 224 -5.64 3.91 -12.24
N PHE A 225 -6.53 3.61 -13.20
CA PHE A 225 -6.54 2.32 -13.89
C PHE A 225 -5.29 2.12 -14.74
N CYS A 226 -4.81 3.15 -15.43
CA CYS A 226 -3.53 3.10 -16.13
C CYS A 226 -2.36 2.84 -15.17
N LEU A 227 -2.31 3.55 -14.04
CA LEU A 227 -1.24 3.41 -13.05
C LEU A 227 -1.23 2.02 -12.41
N ILE A 228 -2.38 1.47 -12.02
CA ILE A 228 -2.44 0.13 -11.44
C ILE A 228 -2.08 -0.94 -12.48
N LEU A 229 -2.45 -0.76 -13.75
CA LEU A 229 -2.03 -1.66 -14.82
C LEU A 229 -0.51 -1.64 -14.99
N ILE A 230 0.12 -0.47 -15.04
CA ILE A 230 1.59 -0.35 -15.12
C ILE A 230 2.23 -1.02 -13.89
N PHE A 231 1.73 -0.74 -12.70
CA PHE A 231 2.24 -1.33 -11.46
C PHE A 231 2.12 -2.86 -11.45
N TYR A 232 0.97 -3.40 -11.87
CA TYR A 232 0.72 -4.84 -12.01
C TYR A 232 1.73 -5.51 -12.95
N LEU A 233 1.96 -4.92 -14.12
CA LEU A 233 2.92 -5.44 -15.10
C LEU A 233 4.34 -5.45 -14.53
N LEU A 234 4.76 -4.36 -13.88
CA LEU A 234 6.11 -4.25 -13.31
C LEU A 234 6.32 -5.24 -12.16
N VAL A 235 5.37 -5.35 -11.24
CA VAL A 235 5.44 -6.29 -10.12
C VAL A 235 5.41 -7.73 -10.63
N GLY A 236 4.49 -8.06 -11.54
CA GLY A 236 4.39 -9.41 -12.11
C GLY A 236 5.65 -9.85 -12.87
N LEU A 237 6.24 -8.95 -13.67
CA LEU A 237 7.51 -9.22 -14.36
C LEU A 237 8.67 -9.39 -13.37
N ALA A 238 8.74 -8.56 -12.33
CA ALA A 238 9.75 -8.69 -11.30
C ALA A 238 9.60 -10.01 -10.51
N GLN A 239 8.38 -10.46 -10.20
CA GLN A 239 8.12 -11.76 -9.60
C GLN A 239 8.60 -12.91 -10.50
N GLN A 240 8.26 -12.89 -11.80
CA GLN A 240 8.73 -13.90 -12.76
C GLN A 240 10.26 -13.95 -12.88
N GLN A 241 10.90 -12.79 -12.86
CA GLN A 241 12.37 -12.69 -12.89
C GLN A 241 12.98 -13.27 -11.59
N GLN A 242 12.39 -12.97 -10.44
CA GLN A 242 12.84 -13.52 -9.17
C GLN A 242 12.75 -15.04 -9.11
N LEU A 243 11.69 -15.62 -9.72
CA LEU A 243 11.48 -17.05 -9.83
C LEU A 243 12.34 -17.72 -10.92
N GLY A 244 13.13 -16.97 -11.67
CA GLY A 244 13.95 -17.50 -12.78
C GLY A 244 13.12 -17.99 -13.97
N ARG A 245 11.85 -17.57 -14.07
CA ARG A 245 10.87 -18.01 -15.08
C ARG A 245 10.61 -16.98 -16.18
N LEU A 246 11.44 -15.93 -16.25
CA LEU A 246 11.32 -14.90 -17.28
C LEU A 246 11.64 -15.48 -18.67
N THR A 247 10.60 -15.92 -19.36
CA THR A 247 10.67 -16.43 -20.74
C THR A 247 10.07 -15.42 -21.70
N ARG A 248 10.43 -15.51 -23.00
CA ARG A 248 9.78 -14.70 -24.04
C ARG A 248 8.27 -14.90 -24.07
N ARG A 249 7.80 -16.11 -23.74
CA ARG A 249 6.39 -16.43 -23.61
C ARG A 249 5.74 -15.65 -22.46
N ALA A 250 6.36 -15.62 -21.28
CA ALA A 250 5.85 -14.81 -20.16
C ALA A 250 5.75 -13.32 -20.55
N LEU A 251 6.76 -12.78 -21.25
CA LEU A 251 6.71 -11.40 -21.75
C LEU A 251 5.52 -11.16 -22.70
N LEU A 252 5.24 -12.11 -23.60
CA LEU A 252 4.08 -12.04 -24.49
C LEU A 252 2.74 -12.15 -23.74
N GLU A 253 2.66 -13.01 -22.72
CA GLU A 253 1.48 -13.13 -21.86
C GLU A 253 1.20 -11.82 -21.12
N PHE A 254 2.22 -11.21 -20.51
CA PHE A 254 2.10 -9.89 -19.87
C PHE A 254 1.78 -8.78 -20.88
N ALA A 255 2.34 -8.81 -22.09
CA ALA A 255 1.99 -7.87 -23.16
C ALA A 255 0.53 -8.02 -23.59
N GLY A 256 0.01 -9.25 -23.69
CA GLY A 256 -1.40 -9.53 -23.95
C GLY A 256 -2.30 -8.95 -22.88
N VAL A 257 -1.98 -9.17 -21.59
CA VAL A 257 -2.71 -8.58 -20.46
C VAL A 257 -2.66 -7.05 -20.51
N ALA A 258 -1.51 -6.46 -20.86
CA ALA A 258 -1.37 -5.02 -21.01
C ALA A 258 -2.30 -4.47 -22.10
N VAL A 259 -2.35 -5.11 -23.27
CA VAL A 259 -3.21 -4.72 -24.38
C VAL A 259 -4.69 -4.84 -23.99
N VAL A 260 -5.11 -5.97 -23.42
CA VAL A 260 -6.49 -6.18 -22.99
C VAL A 260 -6.89 -5.15 -21.91
N GLY A 261 -6.01 -4.90 -20.94
CA GLY A 261 -6.22 -3.91 -19.89
C GLY A 261 -6.37 -2.50 -20.46
N LEU A 262 -5.49 -2.09 -21.39
CA LEU A 262 -5.59 -0.78 -22.06
C LEU A 262 -6.87 -0.66 -22.88
N VAL A 263 -7.26 -1.69 -23.63
CA VAL A 263 -8.51 -1.68 -24.41
C VAL A 263 -9.71 -1.54 -23.46
N ALA A 264 -9.73 -2.28 -22.35
CA ALA A 264 -10.80 -2.15 -21.37
C ALA A 264 -10.87 -0.74 -20.76
N ILE A 265 -9.72 -0.13 -20.46
CA ILE A 265 -9.67 1.24 -19.95
C ILE A 265 -10.21 2.23 -20.99
N VAL A 266 -9.78 2.12 -22.25
CA VAL A 266 -10.24 3.04 -23.32
C VAL A 266 -11.74 2.89 -23.59
N GLN A 267 -12.30 1.69 -23.44
CA GLN A 267 -13.71 1.42 -23.72
C GLN A 267 -14.64 1.77 -22.55
N PHE A 268 -14.21 1.54 -21.31
CA PHE A 268 -15.09 1.60 -20.13
C PHE A 268 -14.74 2.70 -19.12
N ALA A 269 -13.54 3.29 -19.19
CA ALA A 269 -13.18 4.36 -18.27
C ALA A 269 -13.80 5.69 -18.74
N PRO A 270 -14.25 6.54 -17.79
CA PRO A 270 -14.92 7.80 -18.07
C PRO A 270 -13.98 8.90 -18.60
#